data_AF-A0A645E9Q6-F1
#
_entry.id   AF-A0A645E9Q6-F1
#
_cell.length_a   1.000
_cell.length_b   1.000
_cell.length_c   1.000
_cell.angle_alpha   90.00
_cell.angle_beta   90.00
_cell.angle_gamma   90.00
#
_symmetry.space_group_name_H-M   'P 1'
#
loop_
_entity.id
_entity.type
_entity.pdbx_description
1 polymer ?
#
loop_
_entity_poly.entity_id
_entity_poly.type
_entity_poly.pdbx_seq_one_letter_code
_entity_poly.pdbx_strand_id
1 'polypeptide(L)'
;MGNSLMVGAAKMGMDIRLVAPKSFWPDEALVAECREIASVTGARITLTEDVEEGVYDVDFLYTDVWVSMGEPKEAWAERVSLMTPYQINQRVINATGNPNVKFMHCLPAFHNEHTKVGREIEMAYGLKGLEVTEEVFESAHSIVFDEAENRMHTIKAVMVATLGD
;
A
#
# COMPACT_ATOMS: atom_id res chain seq x y z
N MET A 1 -2.26 3.67 6.58
CA MET A 1 -2.44 4.18 5.20
C MET A 1 -3.77 3.79 4.53
N GLY A 2 -4.22 2.53 4.61
CA GLY A 2 -5.41 2.05 3.88
C GLY A 2 -6.68 2.90 4.01
N ASN A 3 -7.02 3.37 5.21
CA ASN A 3 -8.22 4.20 5.43
C ASN A 3 -8.20 5.50 4.59
N SER A 4 -7.08 6.22 4.59
CA SER A 4 -6.96 7.50 3.87
C SER A 4 -6.99 7.31 2.35
N LEU A 5 -6.40 6.23 1.83
CA LEU A 5 -6.49 5.88 0.41
C LEU A 5 -7.94 5.59 0.01
N MET A 6 -8.68 4.83 0.81
CA MET A 6 -10.09 4.54 0.56
C MET A 6 -10.96 5.79 0.57
N VAL A 7 -10.79 6.67 1.56
CA VAL A 7 -11.52 7.95 1.64
C VAL A 7 -11.19 8.83 0.43
N GLY A 8 -9.90 8.95 0.08
CA GLY A 8 -9.47 9.73 -1.07
C GLY A 8 -10.06 9.21 -2.38
N ALA A 9 -9.94 7.91 -2.64
CA ALA A 9 -10.49 7.26 -3.83
C ALA A 9 -12.01 7.44 -3.94
N ALA A 10 -12.74 7.26 -2.83
CA ALA A 10 -14.17 7.48 -2.78
C ALA A 10 -14.54 8.91 -3.16
N LYS A 11 -13.86 9.91 -2.59
CA LYS A 11 -14.12 11.33 -2.88
C LYS A 11 -13.77 11.73 -4.32
N MET A 12 -12.77 11.10 -4.92
CA MET A 12 -12.27 11.44 -6.26
C MET A 12 -12.89 10.61 -7.39
N GLY A 13 -13.79 9.65 -7.10
CA GLY A 13 -14.42 8.84 -8.14
C GLY A 13 -13.53 7.72 -8.70
N MET A 14 -12.53 7.27 -7.93
CA MET A 14 -11.56 6.27 -8.38
C MET A 14 -12.04 4.83 -8.16
N ASP A 15 -11.40 3.88 -8.84
CA ASP A 15 -11.50 2.45 -8.52
C ASP A 15 -10.38 2.07 -7.55
N ILE A 16 -10.74 1.75 -6.30
CA ILE A 16 -9.81 1.28 -5.28
C ILE A 16 -10.14 -0.14 -4.86
N ARG A 17 -9.08 -0.93 -4.70
CA ARG A 17 -9.15 -2.33 -4.30
C ARG A 17 -8.23 -2.54 -3.11
N LEU A 18 -8.79 -2.88 -1.97
CA LEU A 18 -8.03 -3.24 -0.77
C LEU A 18 -7.89 -4.75 -0.74
N VAL A 19 -6.66 -5.20 -0.99
CA VAL A 19 -6.29 -6.59 -1.14
C VAL A 19 -5.50 -7.00 0.10
N ALA A 20 -6.16 -7.60 1.07
CA ALA A 20 -5.60 -7.91 2.38
C ALA A 20 -6.43 -9.00 3.07
N PRO A 21 -5.88 -9.70 4.09
CA PRO A 21 -6.68 -10.59 4.92
C PRO A 21 -7.85 -9.82 5.54
N LYS A 22 -9.01 -10.45 5.65
CA LYS A 22 -10.24 -9.81 6.11
C LYS A 22 -10.12 -9.16 7.49
N SER A 23 -9.28 -9.72 8.37
CA SER A 23 -8.99 -9.17 9.70
C SER A 23 -8.29 -7.81 9.69
N PHE A 24 -7.72 -7.40 8.55
CA PHE A 24 -7.04 -6.12 8.36
C PHE A 24 -7.78 -5.16 7.43
N TRP A 25 -9.01 -5.48 7.04
CA TRP A 25 -9.84 -4.53 6.30
C TRP A 25 -10.18 -3.31 7.16
N PRO A 26 -10.46 -2.15 6.54
CA PRO A 26 -10.94 -0.98 7.28
C PRO A 26 -12.21 -1.29 8.07
N ASP A 27 -12.42 -0.50 9.12
CA ASP A 27 -13.63 -0.57 9.95
C ASP A 27 -14.91 -0.50 9.08
N GLU A 28 -15.88 -1.35 9.40
CA GLU A 28 -17.10 -1.51 8.58
C GLU A 28 -17.90 -0.21 8.47
N ALA A 29 -17.93 0.62 9.52
CA ALA A 29 -18.63 1.91 9.47
C ALA A 29 -17.95 2.87 8.51
N LEU A 30 -16.62 2.89 8.47
CA LEU A 30 -15.86 3.71 7.52
C LEU A 30 -16.06 3.21 6.08
N VAL A 31 -16.10 1.89 5.86
CA VAL A 31 -16.39 1.31 4.55
C VAL A 31 -17.79 1.71 4.08
N ALA A 32 -18.79 1.67 4.98
CA ALA A 32 -20.15 2.08 4.67
C ALA A 32 -20.22 3.56 4.24
N GLU A 33 -19.58 4.45 5.00
CA GLU A 33 -19.51 5.88 4.65
C GLU A 33 -18.83 6.11 3.29
N CYS A 34 -17.71 5.42 3.03
CA CYS A 34 -17.02 5.54 1.74
C CYS A 34 -17.86 5.01 0.58
N ARG A 35 -18.70 3.99 0.79
CA ARG A 35 -19.63 3.48 -0.23
C ARG A 35 -20.78 4.45 -0.51
N GLU A 36 -21.29 5.14 0.52
CA GLU A 36 -22.27 6.21 0.32
C GLU A 36 -21.69 7.33 -0.55
N ILE A 37 -20.47 7.77 -0.26
CA ILE A 37 -19.76 8.76 -1.09
C ILE A 37 -19.56 8.23 -2.52
N ALA A 38 -19.11 6.97 -2.66
CA ALA A 38 -18.86 6.35 -3.95
C ALA A 38 -20.10 6.29 -4.84
N SER A 39 -21.30 6.12 -4.25
CA SER A 39 -22.57 6.15 -4.99
C SER A 39 -22.85 7.48 -5.71
N VAL A 40 -22.27 8.57 -5.21
CA VAL A 40 -22.40 9.92 -5.78
C VAL A 40 -21.29 10.22 -6.78
N THR A 41 -20.05 9.79 -6.48
CA THR A 41 -18.86 10.12 -7.28
C THR A 41 -18.61 9.15 -8.43
N GLY A 42 -19.22 7.96 -8.39
CA GLY A 42 -18.94 6.87 -9.32
C GLY A 42 -17.71 6.04 -8.96
N ALA A 43 -17.13 6.24 -7.77
CA ALA A 43 -16.02 5.41 -7.29
C ALA A 43 -16.43 3.94 -7.14
N ARG A 44 -15.45 3.05 -7.23
CA ARG A 44 -15.61 1.61 -6.94
C ARG A 44 -14.71 1.23 -5.79
N ILE A 45 -15.25 0.49 -4.82
CA ILE A 45 -14.52 0.04 -3.63
C ILE A 45 -14.66 -1.47 -3.52
N THR A 46 -13.57 -2.17 -3.78
CA THR A 46 -13.48 -3.64 -3.68
C THR A 46 -12.63 -4.01 -2.47
N LEU A 47 -13.14 -4.93 -1.65
CA LEU A 47 -12.37 -5.56 -0.57
C LEU A 47 -12.27 -7.04 -0.91
N THR A 48 -11.06 -7.57 -1.05
CA THR A 48 -10.84 -8.99 -1.40
C THR A 48 -9.60 -9.54 -0.69
N GLU A 49 -9.58 -10.85 -0.47
CA GLU A 49 -8.42 -11.60 0.00
C GLU A 49 -7.65 -12.23 -1.17
N ASP A 50 -8.21 -12.20 -2.39
CA ASP A 50 -7.59 -12.75 -3.59
C ASP A 50 -6.67 -11.71 -4.26
N VAL A 51 -5.38 -12.00 -4.28
CA VAL A 51 -4.37 -11.11 -4.87
C VAL A 51 -4.53 -11.01 -6.38
N GLU A 52 -4.79 -12.11 -7.08
CA GLU A 52 -4.85 -12.10 -8.54
C GLU A 52 -6.09 -11.38 -9.03
N GLU A 53 -7.24 -11.60 -8.39
CA GLU A 53 -8.47 -10.82 -8.64
C GLU A 53 -8.25 -9.33 -8.34
N GLY A 54 -7.66 -9.04 -7.18
CA GLY A 54 -7.49 -7.68 -6.70
C GLY A 54 -6.58 -6.83 -7.58
N VAL A 55 -5.49 -7.39 -8.10
CA VAL A 55 -4.48 -6.63 -8.85
C VAL A 55 -4.67 -6.62 -10.36
N TYR A 56 -5.59 -7.42 -10.89
CA TYR A 56 -5.81 -7.51 -12.34
C TYR A 56 -6.21 -6.15 -12.96
N ASP A 57 -5.50 -5.73 -14.01
CA ASP A 57 -5.78 -4.51 -14.78
C ASP A 57 -5.77 -3.22 -13.94
N VAL A 58 -4.87 -3.12 -12.96
CA VAL A 58 -4.64 -1.88 -12.20
C VAL A 58 -3.50 -1.06 -12.81
N ASP A 59 -3.58 0.26 -12.67
CA ASP A 59 -2.50 1.17 -13.06
C ASP A 59 -1.41 1.31 -11.97
N PHE A 60 -1.82 1.22 -10.71
CA PHE A 60 -0.95 1.41 -9.55
C PHE A 60 -1.13 0.30 -8.52
N LEU A 61 -0.01 -0.20 -8.02
CA LEU A 61 0.07 -1.03 -6.83
C LEU A 61 0.64 -0.20 -5.69
N TYR A 62 -0.01 -0.26 -4.53
CA TYR A 62 0.40 0.47 -3.34
C TYR A 62 0.49 -0.49 -2.16
N THR A 63 1.60 -0.45 -1.42
CA THR A 63 1.73 -1.16 -0.13
C THR A 63 2.38 -0.25 0.93
N ASP A 64 2.40 -0.71 2.17
CA ASP A 64 3.00 -0.05 3.32
C ASP A 64 3.58 -1.12 4.26
N VAL A 65 4.45 -0.72 5.18
CA VAL A 65 5.05 -1.64 6.15
C VAL A 65 3.97 -2.36 6.96
N TRP A 66 4.13 -3.68 7.08
CA TRP A 66 3.18 -4.49 7.84
C TRP A 66 3.41 -4.41 9.34
N VAL A 67 4.64 -4.15 9.76
CA VAL A 67 5.04 -4.09 11.16
C VAL A 67 5.44 -2.66 11.49
N SER A 68 4.85 -2.11 12.56
CA SER A 68 5.15 -0.75 12.98
C SER A 68 6.30 -0.71 13.98
N MET A 69 7.12 0.34 13.91
CA MET A 69 8.14 0.59 14.93
C MET A 69 7.47 0.80 16.29
N GLY A 70 7.73 -0.11 17.24
CA GLY A 70 7.18 -0.06 18.60
C GLY A 70 6.13 -1.14 18.90
N GLU A 71 5.64 -1.88 17.90
CA GLU A 71 4.81 -3.06 18.15
C GLU A 71 5.66 -4.20 18.76
N PRO A 72 5.12 -4.99 19.71
CA PRO A 72 5.83 -6.13 20.28
C PRO A 72 6.23 -7.13 19.20
N LYS A 73 7.45 -7.69 19.29
CA LYS A 73 7.97 -8.67 18.31
C LYS A 73 7.11 -9.93 18.24
N GLU A 74 6.39 -10.24 19.31
CA GLU A 74 5.44 -11.35 19.39
C GLU A 74 4.27 -11.16 18.40
N ALA A 75 3.85 -9.92 18.16
CA ALA A 75 2.78 -9.59 17.20
C ALA A 75 3.26 -9.66 15.74
N TRP A 76 4.57 -9.62 15.50
CA TRP A 76 5.12 -9.62 14.15
C TRP A 76 4.97 -11.00 13.50
N ALA A 77 5.20 -12.09 14.24
CA ALA A 77 5.19 -13.44 13.64
C ALA A 77 3.85 -13.81 12.99
N GLU A 78 2.74 -13.58 13.70
CA GLU A 78 1.40 -13.83 13.15
C GLU A 78 1.10 -12.91 11.97
N ARG A 79 1.42 -11.62 12.09
CA ARG A 79 1.14 -10.62 11.05
C ARG A 79 1.96 -10.87 9.79
N VAL A 80 3.24 -11.17 9.93
CA VAL A 80 4.13 -11.52 8.81
C VAL A 80 3.59 -12.76 8.10
N SER A 81 3.21 -13.81 8.84
CA SER A 81 2.63 -15.02 8.26
C SER A 81 1.37 -14.74 7.45
N LEU A 82 0.43 -13.95 7.99
CA LEU A 82 -0.82 -13.59 7.32
C LEU A 82 -0.62 -12.69 6.10
N MET A 83 0.36 -11.79 6.16
CA MET A 83 0.59 -10.78 5.11
C MET A 83 1.55 -11.23 4.02
N THR A 84 2.41 -12.23 4.27
CA THR A 84 3.39 -12.75 3.29
C THR A 84 2.78 -13.04 1.90
N PRO A 85 1.56 -13.62 1.77
CA PRO A 85 0.93 -13.83 0.47
C PRO A 85 0.65 -12.56 -0.34
N TYR A 86 0.63 -11.39 0.33
CA TYR A 86 0.32 -10.07 -0.24
C TYR A 86 1.58 -9.24 -0.52
N GLN A 87 2.78 -9.79 -0.35
CA GLN A 87 4.04 -9.11 -0.71
C GLN A 87 4.00 -8.65 -2.17
N ILE A 88 4.30 -7.37 -2.40
CA ILE A 88 4.46 -6.87 -3.76
C ILE A 88 5.81 -7.36 -4.30
N ASN A 89 5.73 -8.33 -5.20
CA ASN A 89 6.87 -8.92 -5.90
C ASN A 89 6.58 -9.04 -7.40
N GLN A 90 7.54 -9.53 -8.17
CA GLN A 90 7.38 -9.60 -9.64
C GLN A 90 6.19 -10.46 -10.08
N ARG A 91 5.77 -11.46 -9.29
CA ARG A 91 4.54 -12.23 -9.56
C ARG A 91 3.32 -11.33 -9.52
N VAL A 92 3.22 -10.46 -8.52
CA VAL A 92 2.10 -9.50 -8.37
C VAL A 92 2.12 -8.46 -9.48
N ILE A 93 3.29 -7.92 -9.84
CA ILE A 93 3.45 -7.03 -10.99
C ILE A 93 2.92 -7.70 -12.27
N ASN A 94 3.34 -8.94 -12.53
CA ASN A 94 2.90 -9.68 -13.71
C ASN A 94 1.40 -10.02 -13.67
N ALA A 95 0.85 -10.32 -12.49
CA ALA A 95 -0.56 -10.64 -12.30
C ALA A 95 -1.49 -9.47 -12.65
N THR A 96 -0.98 -8.23 -12.67
CA THR A 96 -1.75 -7.08 -13.14
C THR A 96 -2.11 -7.18 -14.62
N GLY A 97 -1.32 -7.89 -15.43
CA GLY A 97 -1.49 -7.90 -16.89
C GLY A 97 -1.21 -6.55 -17.57
N ASN A 98 -0.84 -5.51 -16.81
CA ASN A 98 -0.57 -4.18 -17.31
C ASN A 98 0.95 -3.94 -17.38
N PRO A 99 1.57 -3.87 -18.58
CA PRO A 99 3.00 -3.66 -18.70
C PRO A 99 3.45 -2.28 -18.20
N ASN A 100 2.53 -1.32 -18.04
CA ASN A 100 2.81 0.03 -17.59
C ASN A 100 2.50 0.24 -16.10
N VAL A 101 2.13 -0.82 -15.35
CA VAL A 101 1.82 -0.72 -13.93
C VAL A 101 2.94 -0.03 -13.16
N LYS A 102 2.58 0.83 -12.21
CA LYS A 102 3.51 1.52 -11.32
C LYS A 102 3.37 1.04 -9.89
N PHE A 103 4.48 1.08 -9.17
CA PHE A 103 4.58 0.73 -7.77
C PHE A 103 4.79 1.98 -6.92
N MET A 104 3.98 2.11 -5.87
CA MET A 104 3.95 3.21 -4.91
C MET A 104 4.10 2.71 -3.48
N HIS A 105 4.70 3.54 -2.61
CA HIS A 105 4.97 3.23 -1.22
C HIS A 105 5.27 4.53 -0.45
N CYS A 106 4.64 4.74 0.70
CA CYS A 106 4.77 5.99 1.48
C CYS A 106 6.15 6.23 2.10
N LEU A 107 6.95 5.17 2.21
CA LEU A 107 8.25 5.10 2.87
C LEU A 107 8.19 5.33 4.40
N PRO A 108 9.15 4.79 5.18
CA PRO A 108 10.23 3.88 4.77
C PRO A 108 9.70 2.50 4.36
N ALA A 109 10.43 1.78 3.49
CA ALA A 109 10.11 0.41 3.09
C ALA A 109 11.17 -0.57 3.61
N PHE A 110 10.75 -1.79 3.97
CA PHE A 110 11.63 -2.92 4.24
C PHE A 110 11.78 -3.77 2.98
N HIS A 111 12.57 -3.28 2.02
CA HIS A 111 12.76 -3.94 0.72
C HIS A 111 14.02 -4.84 0.64
N ASN A 112 14.96 -4.69 1.58
CA ASN A 112 16.19 -5.48 1.71
C ASN A 112 16.71 -5.55 3.17
N GLU A 113 17.85 -6.22 3.35
CA GLU A 113 18.55 -6.46 4.62
C GLU A 113 19.59 -5.40 5.01
N HIS A 114 19.70 -4.32 4.23
CA HIS A 114 20.72 -3.30 4.43
C HIS A 114 20.43 -2.38 5.63
N THR A 115 19.25 -2.48 6.23
CA THR A 115 18.91 -1.83 7.50
C THR A 115 19.01 -2.82 8.66
N LYS A 116 19.23 -2.31 9.88
CA LYS A 116 19.27 -3.16 11.09
C LYS A 116 17.98 -3.99 11.23
N VAL A 117 16.82 -3.35 11.06
CA VAL A 117 15.51 -3.99 11.19
C VAL A 117 15.25 -4.95 10.03
N GLY A 118 15.60 -4.58 8.79
CA GLY A 118 15.50 -5.46 7.63
C GLY A 118 16.31 -6.75 7.80
N ARG A 119 17.53 -6.65 8.33
CA ARG A 119 18.35 -7.83 8.66
C ARG A 119 17.72 -8.69 9.75
N GLU A 120 17.16 -8.08 10.80
CA GLU A 120 16.44 -8.81 11.85
C GLU A 120 15.23 -9.56 11.29
N ILE A 121 14.49 -8.94 10.36
CA ILE A 121 13.35 -9.55 9.65
C ILE A 121 13.82 -10.73 8.80
N GLU A 122 14.85 -10.57 7.97
CA GLU A 122 15.37 -11.66 7.13
C GLU A 122 15.85 -12.84 7.99
N MET A 123 16.58 -12.57 9.07
CA MET A 123 17.04 -13.62 9.99
C MET A 123 15.89 -14.35 10.70
N ALA A 124 14.82 -13.64 11.05
CA ALA A 124 13.69 -14.21 11.79
C ALA A 124 12.71 -14.98 10.90
N TYR A 125 12.46 -14.50 9.68
CA TYR A 125 11.39 -15.00 8.81
C TYR A 125 11.87 -15.59 7.49
N GLY A 126 13.15 -15.44 7.14
CA GLY A 126 13.72 -15.92 5.88
C GLY A 126 13.21 -15.16 4.65
N LEU A 127 12.66 -13.96 4.84
CA LEU A 127 12.09 -13.13 3.78
C LEU A 127 13.10 -12.11 3.25
N LYS A 128 13.22 -12.03 1.92
CA LYS A 128 14.00 -11.00 1.22
C LYS A 128 13.09 -9.84 0.86
N GLY A 129 13.17 -8.78 1.67
CA GLY A 129 12.12 -7.76 1.72
C GLY A 129 10.88 -8.27 2.45
N LEU A 130 10.08 -7.35 3.01
CA LEU A 130 8.88 -7.66 3.78
C LEU A 130 7.63 -7.37 2.96
N GLU A 131 7.19 -6.12 2.88
CA GLU A 131 6.00 -5.73 2.11
C GLU A 131 6.24 -5.62 0.61
N VAL A 132 7.50 -5.45 0.21
CA VAL A 132 7.94 -5.36 -1.18
C VAL A 132 9.32 -5.99 -1.32
N THR A 133 9.58 -6.64 -2.45
CA THR A 133 10.92 -7.16 -2.80
C THR A 133 11.82 -6.07 -3.37
N GLU A 134 13.13 -6.14 -3.12
CA GLU A 134 14.16 -5.29 -3.75
C GLU A 134 13.98 -5.13 -5.26
N GLU A 135 13.71 -6.23 -5.97
CA GLU A 135 13.56 -6.23 -7.42
C GLU A 135 12.47 -5.27 -7.88
N VAL A 136 11.31 -5.24 -7.20
CA VAL A 136 10.23 -4.31 -7.54
C VAL A 136 10.57 -2.90 -7.09
N PHE A 137 11.10 -2.74 -5.87
CA PHE A 137 11.41 -1.44 -5.29
C PHE A 137 12.43 -0.64 -6.13
N GLU A 138 13.44 -1.32 -6.67
CA GLU A 138 14.50 -0.73 -7.51
C GLU A 138 14.18 -0.84 -9.03
N SER A 139 13.01 -1.35 -9.41
CA SER A 139 12.61 -1.47 -10.83
C SER A 139 12.13 -0.14 -11.43
N ALA A 140 12.01 -0.11 -12.76
CA ALA A 140 11.36 0.98 -13.49
C ALA A 140 9.83 1.10 -13.25
N HIS A 141 9.22 0.14 -12.55
CA HIS A 141 7.84 0.26 -12.08
C HIS A 141 7.75 1.19 -10.87
N SER A 142 8.80 1.27 -10.06
CA SER A 142 8.83 2.05 -8.82
C SER A 142 8.86 3.55 -9.10
N ILE A 143 7.95 4.27 -8.47
CA ILE A 143 7.88 5.75 -8.49
C ILE A 143 7.91 6.34 -7.06
N VAL A 144 8.40 5.55 -6.09
CA VAL A 144 8.36 5.88 -4.65
C VAL A 144 9.10 7.17 -4.31
N PHE A 145 10.15 7.53 -5.06
CA PHE A 145 10.89 8.77 -4.83
C PHE A 145 10.18 10.00 -5.40
N ASP A 146 9.51 9.88 -6.55
CA ASP A 146 8.64 10.94 -7.08
C ASP A 146 7.45 11.17 -6.12
N GLU A 147 6.86 10.07 -5.61
CA GLU A 147 5.84 10.13 -4.57
C GLU A 147 6.34 10.83 -3.30
N ALA A 148 7.55 10.48 -2.84
CA ALA A 148 8.16 11.10 -1.66
C ALA A 148 8.42 12.60 -1.86
N GLU A 149 8.90 13.02 -3.02
CA GLU A 149 9.08 14.44 -3.37
C GLU A 149 7.75 15.20 -3.38
N ASN A 150 6.70 14.59 -3.95
CA ASN A 150 5.36 15.18 -4.03
C ASN A 150 4.73 15.49 -2.66
N ARG A 151 5.22 14.90 -1.57
CA ARG A 151 4.84 15.31 -0.20
C ARG A 151 5.18 16.78 0.08
N MET A 152 6.32 17.28 -0.38
CA MET A 152 6.70 18.68 -0.19
C MET A 152 5.73 19.63 -0.92
N HIS A 153 5.37 19.27 -2.15
CA HIS A 153 4.48 20.08 -2.98
C HIS A 153 3.05 20.10 -2.45
N THR A 154 2.52 18.97 -2.00
CA THR A 154 1.17 18.88 -1.45
C THR A 154 1.05 19.57 -0.09
N ILE A 155 2.04 19.42 0.80
CA ILE A 155 2.08 20.17 2.07
C ILE A 155 2.14 21.68 1.80
N LYS A 156 2.94 22.12 0.82
CA LYS A 156 2.99 23.53 0.40
C LYS A 156 1.63 24.02 -0.07
N ALA A 157 0.92 23.24 -0.89
CA ALA A 157 -0.42 23.61 -1.37
C ALA A 157 -1.41 23.79 -0.21
N VAL A 158 -1.39 22.89 0.79
CA VAL A 158 -2.23 23.02 1.99
C VAL A 158 -1.90 24.30 2.76
N MET A 159 -0.62 24.59 3.01
CA MET A 159 -0.20 25.80 3.73
C MET A 159 -0.60 27.07 2.98
N VAL A 160 -0.35 27.14 1.68
CA VAL A 160 -0.72 28.31 0.87
C VAL A 160 -2.23 28.52 0.87
N ALA A 161 -3.03 27.47 0.70
CA ALA A 161 -4.48 27.58 0.64
C ALA A 161 -5.13 28.00 1.98
N THR A 162 -4.45 27.75 3.11
CA THR A 162 -5.02 27.99 4.45
C THR A 162 -4.38 29.15 5.20
N LEU A 163 -3.15 29.53 4.87
CA LEU A 163 -2.34 30.54 5.56
C LEU A 163 -1.65 31.53 4.59
N GLY A 164 -1.85 31.40 3.28
CA GLY A 164 -1.33 32.36 2.30
C GLY A 164 -2.19 33.62 2.20
N ASP A 165 -1.55 34.75 1.95
CA ASP A 165 -2.20 36.05 1.69
C ASP A 165 -2.76 36.16 0.26
#